data_AF-A0A434VK36-F1
#
_entry.id   AF-A0A434VK36-F1
#
_cell.length_a   1.000
_cell.length_b   1.000
_cell.length_c   1.000
_cell.angle_alpha   90.00
_cell.angle_beta   90.00
_cell.angle_gamma   90.00
#
_symmetry.space_group_name_H-M   'P 1'
#
loop_
_entity.id
_entity.type
_entity.pdbx_description
1 polymer ?
#
loop_
_entity_poly.entity_id
_entity_poly.type
_entity_poly.pdbx_seq_one_letter_code
_entity_poly.pdbx_strand_id
1 'polypeptide(L)'
;MRLIWTLLFALAGSVTFAASPEDDYIAARDKAISDIAAQESSNAAVEALDAANEKARADLEKRLSALLGPLSVKDFPATGTINLESLSASDIGFGMLDGLRYANSDEGPSIV
;
A
#
# COMPACT_ATOMS: atom_id res chain seq x y z
N MET A 1 -41.10 30.99 5.07
CA MET A 1 -39.84 31.09 4.28
C MET A 1 -38.57 30.66 5.02
N ARG A 2 -38.52 30.65 6.36
CA ARG A 2 -37.35 30.20 7.15
C ARG A 2 -37.16 28.68 7.23
N LEU A 3 -38.25 27.90 7.14
CA LEU A 3 -38.20 26.43 7.26
C LEU A 3 -37.54 25.74 6.05
N ILE A 4 -37.68 26.34 4.86
CA ILE A 4 -37.15 25.81 3.59
C ILE A 4 -35.61 25.92 3.58
N TRP A 5 -35.06 26.98 4.18
CA TRP A 5 -33.62 27.21 4.29
C TRP A 5 -32.93 26.24 5.26
N THR A 6 -33.58 25.88 6.37
CA THR A 6 -33.08 24.86 7.30
C THR A 6 -33.04 23.47 6.69
N LEU A 7 -34.00 23.13 5.81
CA LEU A 7 -34.03 21.84 5.12
C LEU A 7 -32.93 21.76 4.04
N LEU A 8 -32.66 22.86 3.35
CA LEU A 8 -31.62 22.94 2.32
C LEU A 8 -30.20 22.84 2.91
N PHE A 9 -29.97 23.41 4.09
CA PHE A 9 -28.69 23.30 4.80
C PHE A 9 -28.43 21.89 5.37
N ALA A 10 -29.49 21.16 5.76
CA ALA A 10 -29.36 19.78 6.23
C ALA A 10 -29.02 18.79 5.10
N LEU A 11 -29.43 19.08 3.86
CA LEU A 11 -29.14 18.24 2.69
C LEU A 11 -27.74 18.47 2.11
N ALA A 12 -27.04 19.51 2.54
CA ALA A 12 -25.61 19.73 2.28
C ALA A 12 -24.70 18.94 3.24
N GLY A 13 -25.27 18.01 4.02
CA GLY A 13 -24.55 17.11 4.90
C GLY A 13 -23.62 16.19 4.11
N SER A 14 -22.34 16.54 4.11
CA SER A 14 -21.19 15.64 4.05
C SER A 14 -21.31 14.49 3.05
N VAL A 15 -20.99 14.75 1.78
CA VAL A 15 -20.50 13.68 0.91
C VAL A 15 -19.18 13.21 1.50
N THR A 16 -19.23 12.19 2.34
CA THR A 16 -18.03 11.42 2.67
C THR A 16 -17.69 10.64 1.42
N PHE A 17 -16.69 11.10 0.67
CA PHE A 17 -16.09 10.26 -0.35
C PHE A 17 -15.50 9.06 0.40
N ALA A 18 -16.01 7.86 0.11
CA ALA A 18 -15.30 6.65 0.52
C ALA A 18 -13.92 6.74 -0.12
N ALA A 19 -12.87 6.59 0.68
CA ALA A 19 -11.51 6.49 0.17
C ALA A 19 -11.49 5.41 -0.91
N SER A 20 -10.89 5.73 -2.06
CA SER A 20 -10.77 4.72 -3.09
C SER A 20 -9.84 3.61 -2.60
N PRO A 21 -9.94 2.38 -3.12
CA PRO A 21 -8.98 1.32 -2.78
C PRO A 21 -7.51 1.72 -3.01
N GLU A 22 -7.27 2.62 -3.95
CA GLU A 22 -5.97 3.25 -4.20
C GLU A 22 -5.56 4.21 -3.07
N ASP A 23 -6.45 5.09 -2.62
CA ASP A 23 -6.20 5.99 -1.48
C ASP A 23 -5.92 5.19 -0.19
N ASP A 24 -6.67 4.11 0.03
CA ASP A 24 -6.45 3.19 1.15
C ASP A 24 -5.08 2.50 1.08
N TYR A 25 -4.60 2.18 -0.13
CA TYR A 25 -3.25 1.64 -0.33
C TYR A 25 -2.17 2.67 0.00
N ILE A 26 -2.29 3.89 -0.51
CA ILE A 26 -1.33 4.98 -0.25
C ILE A 26 -1.29 5.32 1.24
N ALA A 27 -2.44 5.44 1.89
CA ALA A 27 -2.53 5.69 3.32
C ALA A 27 -1.90 4.57 4.16
N ALA A 28 -2.08 3.30 3.77
CA ALA A 28 -1.44 2.17 4.43
C ALA A 28 0.09 2.19 4.29
N ARG A 29 0.60 2.53 3.10
CA ARG A 29 2.04 2.64 2.83
C ARG A 29 2.67 3.75 3.66
N ASP A 30 2.09 4.95 3.61
CA ASP A 30 2.63 6.12 4.32
C ASP A 30 2.59 5.91 5.84
N LYS A 31 1.52 5.25 6.35
CA LYS A 31 1.45 4.85 7.75
C LYS A 31 2.57 3.87 8.11
N ALA A 32 2.79 2.83 7.29
CA ALA A 32 3.83 1.84 7.56
C ALA A 32 5.23 2.46 7.60
N ILE A 33 5.55 3.36 6.66
CA ILE A 33 6.81 4.11 6.65
C ILE A 33 6.96 4.92 7.93
N SER A 34 5.91 5.65 8.34
CA SER A 34 5.93 6.44 9.57
C SER A 34 6.11 5.58 10.83
N ASP A 35 5.44 4.42 10.90
CA ASP A 35 5.54 3.52 12.05
C ASP A 35 6.96 2.92 12.15
N ILE A 36 7.55 2.53 11.02
CA ILE A 36 8.92 2.00 10.97
C ILE A 36 9.93 3.10 11.37
N ALA A 37 9.80 4.30 10.81
CA ALA A 37 10.67 5.43 11.18
C ALA A 37 10.59 5.78 12.68
N ALA A 38 9.41 5.65 13.29
CA ALA A 38 9.24 5.83 14.73
C ALA A 38 9.95 4.74 15.54
N GLN A 39 9.90 3.48 15.08
CA GLN A 39 10.63 2.38 15.71
C GLN A 39 12.15 2.57 15.62
N GLU A 40 12.65 2.97 14.45
CA GLU A 40 14.07 3.30 14.25
C GLU A 40 14.52 4.42 15.20
N SER A 41 13.74 5.50 15.28
CA SER A 41 14.00 6.63 16.16
C SER A 41 14.02 6.23 17.65
N SER A 42 13.28 5.18 18.01
CA SER A 42 13.26 4.62 19.36
C SER A 42 14.39 3.62 19.64
N ASN A 43 15.27 3.35 18.67
CA ASN A 43 16.29 2.28 18.71
C ASN A 43 15.68 0.90 19.00
N ALA A 44 14.55 0.58 18.33
CA ALA A 44 14.00 -0.76 18.37
C ALA A 44 15.04 -1.79 17.90
N ALA A 45 14.92 -3.02 18.40
CA ALA A 45 15.78 -4.12 17.96
C ALA A 45 15.60 -4.35 16.45
N VAL A 46 16.68 -4.73 15.76
CA VAL A 46 16.69 -4.96 14.31
C VAL A 46 15.63 -6.00 13.92
N GLU A 47 15.49 -7.06 14.71
CA GLU A 47 14.51 -8.11 14.48
C GLU A 47 13.06 -7.61 14.55
N ALA A 48 12.80 -6.58 15.37
CA ALA A 48 11.49 -5.96 15.45
C ALA A 48 11.21 -5.07 14.22
N LEU A 49 12.23 -4.36 13.74
CA LEU A 49 12.15 -3.56 12.52
C LEU A 49 11.92 -4.45 11.28
N ASP A 50 12.67 -5.55 11.17
CA ASP A 50 12.52 -6.52 10.08
C ASP A 50 11.11 -7.13 10.08
N ALA A 51 10.60 -7.51 11.25
CA ALA A 51 9.25 -8.04 11.39
C ALA A 51 8.18 -7.01 11.05
N ALA A 52 8.38 -5.73 11.40
CA ALA A 52 7.47 -4.65 11.07
C ALA A 52 7.46 -4.38 9.56
N ASN A 53 8.63 -4.35 8.92
CA ASN A 53 8.78 -4.18 7.48
C ASN A 53 8.12 -5.34 6.72
N GLU A 54 8.41 -6.58 7.07
CA GLU A 54 7.83 -7.76 6.42
C GLU A 54 6.30 -7.79 6.56
N LYS A 55 5.79 -7.49 7.75
CA LYS A 55 4.35 -7.41 8.00
C LYS A 55 3.69 -6.34 7.14
N ALA A 56 4.31 -5.16 7.03
CA ALA A 56 3.78 -4.06 6.24
C ALA A 56 3.78 -4.40 4.74
N ARG A 57 4.88 -4.97 4.23
CA ARG A 57 4.98 -5.43 2.83
C ARG A 57 3.91 -6.48 2.49
N ALA A 58 3.68 -7.44 3.37
CA ALA A 58 2.63 -8.44 3.19
C ALA A 58 1.21 -7.85 3.20
N ASP A 59 0.95 -6.77 3.95
CA ASP A 59 -0.34 -6.07 3.92
C ASP A 59 -0.51 -5.29 2.61
N LEU A 60 0.54 -4.58 2.19
CA LEU A 60 0.58 -3.84 0.93
C LEU A 60 0.42 -4.77 -0.29
N GLU A 61 1.03 -5.96 -0.28
CA GLU A 61 0.89 -6.96 -1.34
C GLU A 61 -0.58 -7.38 -1.52
N LYS A 62 -1.29 -7.62 -0.41
CA LYS A 62 -2.71 -8.00 -0.44
C LYS A 62 -3.57 -6.90 -1.03
N ARG A 63 -3.31 -5.65 -0.63
CA ARG A 63 -4.02 -4.46 -1.15
C ARG A 63 -3.77 -4.28 -2.64
N LEU A 64 -2.52 -4.38 -3.08
CA LEU A 64 -2.16 -4.32 -4.50
C LEU A 64 -2.78 -5.47 -5.30
N SER A 65 -2.76 -6.68 -4.75
CA SER A 65 -3.37 -7.86 -5.40
C SER A 65 -4.87 -7.69 -5.59
N ALA A 66 -5.56 -7.11 -4.60
CA ALA A 66 -6.98 -6.80 -4.71
C ALA A 66 -7.26 -5.68 -5.73
N LEU A 67 -6.37 -4.70 -5.82
CA LEU A 67 -6.49 -3.56 -6.74
C LEU A 67 -6.24 -3.94 -8.20
N LEU A 68 -5.17 -4.68 -8.47
CA LEU A 68 -4.72 -5.03 -9.82
C LEU A 68 -5.43 -6.27 -10.38
N GLY A 69 -5.87 -7.17 -9.49
CA GLY A 69 -6.43 -8.46 -9.89
C GLY A 69 -5.41 -9.40 -10.54
N PRO A 70 -5.87 -10.56 -11.05
CA PRO A 70 -4.99 -11.55 -11.66
C PRO A 70 -4.47 -11.07 -13.02
N LEU A 71 -3.17 -11.25 -13.26
CA LEU A 71 -2.55 -10.96 -14.55
C LEU A 71 -2.87 -12.06 -15.57
N SER A 72 -3.28 -11.68 -16.77
CA SER A 72 -3.59 -12.61 -17.88
C SER A 72 -2.64 -12.43 -19.07
N VAL A 73 -1.33 -12.39 -18.80
CA VAL A 73 -0.29 -12.27 -19.82
C VAL A 73 0.32 -13.64 -20.08
N LYS A 74 0.47 -13.99 -21.37
CA LYS A 74 1.07 -15.26 -21.80
C LYS A 74 2.50 -15.38 -21.23
N ASP A 75 2.84 -16.56 -20.72
CA ASP A 75 4.15 -16.89 -20.16
C ASP A 75 4.52 -16.14 -18.87
N PHE A 76 3.56 -15.51 -18.18
CA PHE A 76 3.74 -14.90 -16.86
C PHE A 76 2.82 -15.55 -15.81
N PRO A 77 3.21 -15.55 -14.52
CA PRO A 77 2.34 -16.04 -13.47
C PRO A 77 1.12 -15.12 -13.30
N ALA A 78 -0.01 -15.69 -12.91
CA ALA A 78 -1.24 -14.92 -12.68
C ALA A 78 -1.18 -14.06 -11.41
N THR A 79 -0.34 -14.45 -10.46
CA THR A 79 -0.10 -13.76 -9.18
C THR A 79 1.30 -13.20 -9.16
N GLY A 80 1.43 -11.92 -8.82
CA GLY A 80 2.72 -11.26 -8.61
C GLY A 80 3.02 -11.09 -7.12
N THR A 81 4.26 -10.82 -6.80
CA THR A 81 4.73 -10.51 -5.44
C THR A 81 5.02 -9.03 -5.32
N ILE A 82 4.90 -8.43 -4.15
CA ILE A 82 5.21 -7.00 -3.98
C ILE A 82 6.64 -6.70 -4.42
N ASN A 83 6.80 -5.65 -5.23
CA ASN A 83 8.10 -5.23 -5.73
C ASN A 83 8.90 -4.46 -4.67
N LEU A 84 8.26 -3.79 -3.72
CA LEU A 84 8.95 -3.11 -2.62
C LEU A 84 9.76 -4.10 -1.78
N GLU A 85 11.03 -3.78 -1.55
CA GLU A 85 11.92 -4.58 -0.68
C GLU A 85 11.98 -4.00 0.75
N SER A 86 11.96 -2.68 0.89
CA SER A 86 11.96 -2.03 2.21
C SER A 86 11.11 -0.76 2.26
N LEU A 87 10.48 -0.55 3.41
CA LEU A 87 9.77 0.67 3.78
C LEU A 87 10.56 1.53 4.78
N SER A 88 11.74 1.06 5.20
CA SER A 88 12.70 1.85 5.98
C SER A 88 13.53 2.72 5.05
N ALA A 89 13.58 4.03 5.30
CA ALA A 89 14.43 4.95 4.54
C ALA A 89 15.93 4.72 4.76
N SER A 90 16.30 3.96 5.80
CA SER A 90 17.68 3.65 6.15
C SER A 90 18.20 2.39 5.46
N ASP A 91 17.32 1.67 4.76
CA ASP A 91 17.57 0.32 4.27
C ASP A 91 17.57 0.24 2.74
N ILE A 92 18.23 -0.79 2.20
CA ILE A 92 18.31 -0.99 0.74
C ILE A 92 16.93 -1.39 0.21
N GLY A 93 16.55 -0.85 -0.95
CA GLY A 93 15.26 -1.14 -1.58
C GLY A 93 14.12 -0.21 -1.17
N PHE A 94 14.40 0.82 -0.38
CA PHE A 94 13.46 1.92 -0.16
C PHE A 94 13.22 2.75 -1.42
N GLY A 95 11.97 3.15 -1.64
CA GLY A 95 11.59 3.99 -2.78
C GLY A 95 11.53 3.28 -4.12
N MET A 96 11.51 1.94 -4.12
CA MET A 96 11.20 1.14 -5.31
C MET A 96 9.79 1.45 -5.84
N LEU A 97 9.55 1.10 -7.10
CA LEU A 97 8.22 1.23 -7.70
C LEU A 97 7.21 0.37 -6.95
N ASP A 98 6.13 1.00 -6.51
CA ASP A 98 4.95 0.32 -5.98
C ASP A 98 4.29 -0.51 -7.09
N GLY A 99 4.23 -1.82 -6.89
CA GLY A 99 3.66 -2.72 -7.88
C GLY A 99 3.80 -4.18 -7.48
N LEU A 100 3.20 -5.04 -8.28
CA LEU A 100 3.40 -6.49 -8.20
C LEU A 100 4.37 -6.91 -9.30
N ARG A 101 5.47 -7.53 -8.91
CA ARG A 101 6.40 -8.17 -9.83
C ARG A 101 5.88 -9.54 -10.22
N TYR A 102 5.74 -9.76 -11.53
CA TYR A 102 5.38 -11.05 -12.12
C TYR A 102 6.63 -11.62 -12.79
N ALA A 103 7.22 -12.64 -12.19
CA ALA A 103 8.41 -13.32 -12.71
C ALA A 103 8.27 -14.84 -12.51
N ASN A 104 8.66 -15.63 -13.51
CA ASN A 104 8.70 -17.10 -13.38
C ASN A 104 10.00 -17.61 -12.75
N SER A 105 11.06 -16.81 -12.81
CA SER A 105 12.37 -17.09 -12.21
C SER A 105 13.12 -15.78 -11.97
N ASP A 106 14.09 -15.80 -11.07
CA ASP A 106 14.87 -14.60 -10.71
C ASP A 106 15.68 -14.03 -11.88
N GLU A 107 16.17 -14.91 -12.75
CA GLU A 107 16.93 -14.56 -13.98
C GLU A 107 16.04 -14.44 -15.23
N GLY A 108 14.74 -14.66 -15.10
CA GLY A 108 13.78 -14.65 -16.21
C GLY A 108 13.23 -13.26 -16.54
N PRO A 109 12.43 -13.14 -17.61
CA PRO A 109 11.70 -11.91 -17.89
C PRO A 109 10.74 -11.60 -16.73
N SER A 110 10.71 -10.33 -16.30
CA SER A 110 9.80 -9.85 -15.25
C SER A 110 9.08 -8.58 -15.68
N ILE A 111 7.82 -8.45 -15.25
CA ILE A 111 7.01 -7.23 -15.41
C ILE A 111 6.67 -6.71 -14.02
N VAL A 112 6.77 -5.39 -13.85
CA VAL A 112 6.29 -4.62 -12.69
C VAL A 112 5.30 -3.59 -13.20
#